data_AF-K1ZHH6-F1
#
_entry.id   AF-K1ZHH6-F1
#
_cell.length_a   1.000
_cell.length_b   1.000
_cell.length_c   1.000
_cell.angle_alpha   90.00
_cell.angle_beta   90.00
_cell.angle_gamma   90.00
#
_symmetry.space_group_name_H-M   'P 1'
#
loop_
_entity.id
_entity.type
_entity.pdbx_description
1 polymer ?
#
loop_
_entity_poly.entity_id
_entity_poly.type
_entity_poly.pdbx_seq_one_letter_code
_entity_poly.pdbx_strand_id
1 'polypeptide(L)' 'MVRGAPCGATWEAARRLIGHPVEDAVRKIGLDTQFYCSANPAGWDPIYGKSPVHFAGKIHSKELQKAIEKVLSIL' A
#
# COMPACT_ATOMS: atom_id res chain seq x y z
N MET A 1 9.17 8.72 -14.60
CA MET A 1 8.96 7.52 -13.75
C MET A 1 7.90 7.86 -12.71
N VAL A 2 6.76 7.16 -12.69
CA VAL A 2 5.73 7.42 -11.67
C VAL A 2 6.14 6.71 -10.38
N ARG A 3 6.30 7.45 -9.28
CA ARG A 3 6.78 6.95 -7.98
C ARG A 3 5.65 6.39 -7.08
N GLY A 4 4.41 6.38 -7.58
CA GLY A 4 3.23 5.93 -6.84
C GLY A 4 2.06 5.63 -7.78
N ALA A 5 0.95 5.18 -7.22
CA ALA A 5 -0.27 4.89 -7.96
C ALA A 5 -0.82 6.16 -8.64
N PRO A 6 -1.24 6.08 -9.92
CA PRO A 6 -1.69 7.25 -10.68
C PRO A 6 -2.95 7.90 -10.10
N CYS A 7 -3.75 7.15 -9.33
CA CYS A 7 -4.92 7.67 -8.62
C CYS A 7 -4.60 8.45 -7.34
N GLY A 8 -3.33 8.56 -6.95
CA GLY A 8 -2.89 9.29 -5.75
C GLY A 8 -2.92 8.50 -4.45
N ALA A 9 -3.46 7.28 -4.43
CA ALA A 9 -3.60 6.45 -3.23
C ALA A 9 -2.28 6.25 -2.46
N THR A 10 -1.16 6.07 -3.17
CA THR A 10 0.17 5.94 -2.53
C THR A 10 0.52 7.15 -1.67
N TRP A 11 0.27 8.36 -2.18
CA TRP A 11 0.63 9.59 -1.48
C TRP A 11 -0.30 9.84 -0.30
N GLU A 12 -1.58 9.54 -0.45
CA GLU A 12 -2.55 9.66 0.64
C GLU A 12 -2.25 8.66 1.78
N ALA A 13 -1.97 7.39 1.44
CA ALA A 13 -1.60 6.38 2.43
C ALA A 13 -0.25 6.71 3.11
N ALA A 14 0.75 7.18 2.35
CA ALA A 14 2.07 7.51 2.90
C ALA A 14 2.02 8.68 3.89
N ARG A 15 1.24 9.73 3.62
CA ARG A 15 1.07 10.86 4.55
C ARG A 15 0.56 10.40 5.92
N ARG A 16 -0.29 9.39 5.95
CA ARG A 16 -0.91 8.84 7.17
C ARG A 16 0.03 7.96 7.99
N LEU A 17 1.22 7.64 7.48
CA LEU A 17 2.25 6.92 8.23
C LEU A 17 3.16 7.85 9.04
N ILE A 18 3.08 9.16 8.85
CA ILE A 18 3.92 10.10 9.61
C ILE A 18 3.58 9.98 11.09
N GLY A 19 4.58 9.61 11.90
CA GLY A 19 4.42 9.36 13.34
C GLY A 19 3.84 7.99 13.71
N HIS A 20 3.57 7.11 12.74
CA HIS A 20 3.07 5.76 13.01
C HIS A 20 4.21 4.79 13.37
N PRO A 21 4.02 3.86 14.33
CA PRO A 21 5.03 2.84 14.66
C PRO A 21 5.42 1.99 13.45
N VAL A 22 6.72 1.75 13.28
CA VAL A 22 7.26 1.04 12.11
C VAL A 22 6.81 -0.42 12.08
N GLU A 23 6.59 -1.01 13.25
CA GLU A 23 6.17 -2.40 13.45
C GLU A 23 4.78 -2.68 12.86
N ASP A 24 3.94 -1.65 12.75
CA ASP A 24 2.57 -1.73 12.23
C ASP A 24 2.39 -1.02 10.88
N ALA A 25 3.40 -0.28 10.42
CA ALA A 25 3.32 0.55 9.22
C ALA A 25 2.98 -0.25 7.95
N VAL A 26 3.49 -1.48 7.83
CA VAL A 26 3.27 -2.38 6.67
C VAL A 26 1.82 -2.82 6.56
N ARG A 27 1.18 -3.15 7.69
CA ARG A 27 -0.25 -3.47 7.73
C ARG A 27 -1.07 -2.23 7.43
N LYS A 28 -0.73 -1.10 8.05
CA LYS A 28 -1.45 0.18 7.88
C LYS A 28 -1.44 0.68 6.44
N ILE A 29 -0.28 0.72 5.77
CA ILE A 29 -0.23 1.24 4.38
C ILE A 29 -1.07 0.40 3.42
N GLY A 30 -1.09 -0.92 3.60
CA GLY A 30 -1.89 -1.82 2.76
C GLY A 30 -3.39 -1.63 2.98
N LEU A 31 -3.80 -1.37 4.22
CA LEU A 31 -5.20 -1.07 4.56
C LEU A 31 -5.60 0.31 4.04
N ASP A 32 -4.84 1.36 4.34
CA ASP A 32 -5.13 2.72 3.92
C ASP A 32 -5.20 2.82 2.39
N THR A 33 -4.28 2.16 1.69
CA THR A 33 -4.32 2.08 0.22
C THR A 33 -5.66 1.54 -0.30
N GLN A 34 -6.24 0.51 0.35
CA GLN A 34 -7.52 -0.05 -0.08
C GLN A 34 -8.67 0.96 0.02
N PHE A 35 -8.67 1.81 1.04
CA PHE A 35 -9.70 2.84 1.25
C PHE A 35 -9.55 4.06 0.33
N TYR A 36 -8.31 4.41 -0.04
CA TYR A 36 -8.04 5.61 -0.85
C TYR A 36 -7.72 5.30 -2.33
N CYS A 37 -7.81 4.05 -2.74
CA CYS A 37 -7.68 3.66 -4.14
C CYS A 37 -8.95 3.98 -4.92
N SER A 38 -8.80 4.48 -6.15
CA SER A 38 -9.92 4.69 -7.07
C SER A 38 -10.34 3.43 -7.84
N ALA A 39 -9.67 2.30 -7.63
CA ALA A 39 -10.02 1.05 -8.29
C ALA A 39 -11.35 0.52 -7.73
N ASN A 40 -12.15 -0.14 -8.57
CA ASN A 40 -13.46 -0.63 -8.17
C ASN A 40 -13.34 -1.70 -7.06
N PRO A 41 -13.80 -1.42 -5.81
CA PRO A 41 -13.70 -2.38 -4.73
C PRO A 41 -14.62 -3.60 -4.91
N ALA A 42 -15.68 -3.46 -5.71
CA ALA A 42 -16.62 -4.53 -6.07
C ALA A 42 -16.20 -5.33 -7.31
N GLY A 43 -15.09 -4.93 -7.99
CA GLY A 43 -14.58 -5.63 -9.15
C GLY A 43 -13.92 -6.95 -8.78
N TRP A 44 -14.70 -7.97 -8.42
CA TRP A 44 -14.17 -9.26 -8.01
C TRP A 44 -13.44 -9.96 -9.15
N ASP A 45 -12.18 -10.33 -8.92
CA ASP A 45 -11.40 -11.15 -9.85
C ASP A 45 -11.63 -12.64 -9.55
N PRO A 46 -12.22 -13.42 -10.48
CA PRO A 46 -12.48 -14.84 -10.27
C PRO A 46 -11.21 -15.70 -10.23
N ILE A 47 -10.08 -15.24 -10.77
CA ILE A 47 -8.80 -15.96 -10.77
C ILE A 47 -8.13 -15.85 -9.40
N TYR A 48 -8.13 -14.66 -8.80
CA TYR A 48 -7.42 -14.40 -7.54
C TYR A 48 -8.33 -14.38 -6.30
N GLY A 49 -9.66 -14.41 -6.48
CA GLY A 49 -10.63 -14.37 -5.39
C GLY A 49 -10.50 -13.10 -4.54
N LYS A 50 -10.20 -11.97 -5.18
CA LYS A 50 -9.98 -10.66 -4.55
C LYS A 50 -10.32 -9.53 -5.53
N SER A 51 -10.64 -8.36 -5.00
CA SER A 51 -10.83 -7.15 -5.83
C SER A 51 -9.53 -6.37 -6.05
N PRO A 52 -9.46 -5.51 -7.09
CA PRO A 52 -8.30 -4.67 -7.40
C PRO A 52 -7.73 -3.87 -6.23
N VAL A 53 -8.58 -3.42 -5.29
CA VAL A 53 -8.10 -2.68 -4.11
C VAL A 53 -7.26 -3.57 -3.20
N HIS A 54 -7.60 -4.86 -3.05
CA HIS A 54 -6.79 -5.81 -2.28
C HIS A 54 -5.42 -6.03 -2.94
N PHE A 55 -5.39 -6.07 -4.28
CA PHE A 55 -4.12 -6.13 -5.02
C PHE A 55 -3.29 -4.87 -4.77
N ALA A 56 -3.91 -3.68 -4.86
CA ALA A 56 -3.24 -2.41 -4.56
C ALA A 56 -2.66 -2.41 -3.13
N GLY A 57 -3.45 -2.80 -2.13
CA GLY A 57 -3.01 -2.91 -0.74
C GLY A 57 -1.81 -3.87 -0.58
N LYS A 58 -1.87 -5.06 -1.20
CA LYS A 58 -0.79 -6.04 -1.14
C LYS A 58 0.52 -5.52 -1.75
N ILE A 59 0.44 -4.81 -2.87
CA ILE A 59 1.62 -4.18 -3.49
C ILE A 59 2.22 -3.12 -2.56
N HIS A 60 1.38 -2.25 -1.97
CA HIS A 60 1.89 -1.19 -1.08
C HIS A 60 2.51 -1.74 0.21
N SER A 61 1.90 -2.77 0.83
CA SER A 61 2.53 -3.47 1.95
C SER A 61 3.89 -4.05 1.58
N LYS A 62 3.98 -4.74 0.43
CA LYS A 62 5.24 -5.35 -0.03
C LYS A 62 6.33 -4.31 -0.29
N GLU A 63 5.99 -3.21 -0.97
CA GLU A 63 6.99 -2.20 -1.30
C GLU A 63 7.41 -1.37 -0.08
N LEU A 64 6.51 -1.12 0.89
CA LEU A 64 6.91 -0.50 2.16
C LEU A 64 7.82 -1.41 2.97
N GLN A 65 7.51 -2.71 3.06
CA GLN A 65 8.36 -3.69 3.74
C GLN A 65 9.79 -3.66 3.19
N LYS A 66 9.95 -3.72 1.85
CA LYS A 66 11.26 -3.61 1.20
C LYS A 66 11.96 -2.27 1.49
N ALA A 67 11.20 -1.18 1.52
CA ALA A 67 11.75 0.13 1.81
C ALA A 67 12.30 0.21 3.25
N ILE A 68 11.57 -0.36 4.22
CA ILE A 68 12.01 -0.47 5.61
C ILE A 68 13.27 -1.34 5.70
N GLU A 69 13.27 -2.53 5.10
CA GLU A 69 14.43 -3.44 5.08
C GLU A 69 15.68 -2.77 4.49
N LYS A 70 15.52 -2.02 3.40
CA LYS A 70 16.60 -1.27 2.79
C LYS A 70 17.15 -0.19 3.73
N VAL A 71 16.29 0.53 4.44
CA VAL A 71 16.72 1.55 5.42
C VAL A 71 17.43 0.88 6.59
N LEU A 72 16.93 -0.25 7.08
CA LEU A 72 17.59 -0.99 8.16
C LEU A 72 18.95 -1.57 7.75
N SER A 73 19.15 -1.93 6.48
CA SER A 73 20.44 -2.43 5.99
C SER A 73 21.56 -1.38 5.87
N ILE A 74 21.21 -0.09 6.00
CA ILE A 74 22.16 1.02 5.90
C ILE A 74 22.32 1.79 7.22
N LEU A 75 21.64 1.35 8.28
CA LEU A 75 21.79 1.83 9.66
C LEU A 75 22.73 0.89 10.41
#